data_AF-A0A935FJ75-F1
#
_entry.id   AF-A0A935FJ75-F1
#
_cell.length_a   1.000
_cell.length_b   1.000
_cell.length_c   1.000
_cell.angle_alpha   90.00
_cell.angle_beta   90.00
_cell.angle_gamma   90.00
#
_symmetry.space_group_name_H-M   'P 1'
#
loop_
_entity.id
_entity.type
_entity.pdbx_description
1 polymer ?
#
loop_
_entity_poly.entity_id
_entity_poly.type
_entity_poly.pdbx_seq_one_letter_code
_entity_poly.pdbx_strand_id
1 'polypeptide(L)'
;MALSAHQLIDQATASPDPVRRREAFLELLQSERWSAALVAAVIGSQTIMLRGTPRPDWIGLREAAATIASDEEKVQTCLELAGQVPADALLMALARYMGSELVETALSHLRTAEGARRHALNRLLQEADPAWVDHPSAGQTIRRQLATSDGSRGELMTALARAGILAAFTTALHRSPPTTPEEWNALGRAKLVDPELINLALAVLARTPGAVLYLARLPEPPAAFLPRMLAAASPEWTMGVLDLAMQHNADSAALLPLASLSVQRGGAGFSYGLAWTSASKLGRSLLGLLGERLRAGGPAGLVDQMLRSRSQLTSANRALAQGRRGEVPEALDAAALVRQLTGEKARAMVREILEEPRPNLLEPVLHHLCAVRDEAAREVMTLCTDLRPEVAARAEQARAWPDVRWPPDLLATMEVPVA
;
A
#
# COMPACT_ATOMS: atom_id res chain seq x y z
N MET A 1 44.97 -45.54 -9.17
CA MET A 1 45.54 -44.34 -9.81
C MET A 1 44.57 -43.20 -9.56
N ALA A 2 45.03 -42.09 -8.99
CA ALA A 2 44.18 -40.91 -8.83
C ALA A 2 43.76 -40.39 -10.22
N LEU A 3 42.52 -39.96 -10.37
CA LEU A 3 42.03 -39.39 -11.62
C LEU A 3 42.72 -38.05 -11.87
N SER A 4 42.96 -37.72 -13.15
CA SER A 4 43.41 -36.38 -13.51
C SER A 4 42.28 -35.37 -13.30
N ALA A 5 42.61 -34.09 -13.13
CA ALA A 5 41.61 -33.03 -12.92
C ALA A 5 40.55 -32.95 -14.05
N HIS A 6 40.93 -33.20 -15.31
CA HIS A 6 39.96 -33.26 -16.42
C HIS A 6 38.99 -34.43 -16.25
N GLN A 7 39.49 -35.61 -15.87
CA GLN A 7 38.64 -36.77 -15.61
C GLN A 7 37.71 -36.55 -14.42
N LEU A 8 38.16 -35.84 -13.38
CA LEU A 8 37.32 -35.45 -12.24
C LEU A 8 36.22 -34.47 -12.65
N ILE A 9 36.52 -33.47 -13.50
CA ILE A 9 35.50 -32.54 -14.02
C ILE A 9 34.47 -33.29 -14.86
N ASP A 10 34.91 -34.13 -15.79
CA ASP A 10 34.03 -34.93 -16.65
C ASP A 10 33.13 -35.85 -15.82
N GLN A 11 33.71 -36.49 -14.80
CA GLN A 11 32.96 -37.37 -13.90
C GLN A 11 31.97 -36.58 -13.02
N ALA A 12 32.37 -35.43 -12.47
CA ALA A 12 31.51 -34.60 -11.63
C ALA A 12 30.35 -33.97 -12.41
N THR A 13 30.52 -33.73 -13.72
CA THR A 13 29.51 -33.08 -14.57
C THR A 13 28.61 -34.06 -15.30
N ALA A 14 29.18 -35.14 -15.86
CA ALA A 14 28.51 -35.99 -16.84
C ALA A 14 28.20 -37.42 -16.35
N SER A 15 28.69 -37.84 -15.18
CA SER A 15 28.38 -39.19 -14.68
C SER A 15 26.86 -39.35 -14.46
N PRO A 16 26.24 -40.46 -14.94
CA PRO A 16 24.85 -40.77 -14.68
C PRO A 16 24.62 -41.28 -13.25
N ASP A 17 25.68 -41.76 -12.60
CA ASP A 17 25.65 -42.19 -11.20
C ASP A 17 25.90 -40.98 -10.28
N PRO A 18 24.90 -40.58 -9.46
CA PRO A 18 25.02 -39.44 -8.56
C PRO A 18 26.08 -39.64 -7.48
N VAL A 19 26.34 -40.88 -7.04
CA VAL A 19 27.37 -41.18 -6.05
C VAL A 19 28.75 -40.86 -6.63
N ARG A 20 29.01 -41.34 -7.85
CA ARG A 20 30.27 -41.06 -8.57
C ARG A 20 30.46 -39.58 -8.92
N ARG A 21 29.37 -38.85 -9.22
CA ARG A 21 29.43 -37.40 -9.43
C ARG A 21 29.89 -36.69 -8.15
N ARG A 22 29.24 -37.01 -7.04
CA ARG A 22 29.54 -36.44 -5.72
C ARG A 22 30.98 -36.75 -5.30
N GLU A 23 31.42 -37.99 -5.43
CA GLU A 23 32.80 -38.39 -5.10
C GLU A 23 33.82 -37.60 -5.93
N ALA A 24 33.62 -37.50 -7.24
CA ALA A 24 34.51 -36.72 -8.11
C ALA A 24 34.49 -35.22 -7.77
N PHE A 25 33.33 -34.67 -7.40
CA PHE A 25 33.21 -33.28 -6.97
C PHE A 25 33.99 -33.01 -5.67
N LEU A 26 33.87 -33.89 -4.67
CA LEU A 26 34.59 -33.77 -3.41
C LEU A 26 36.10 -33.97 -3.59
N GLU A 27 36.51 -34.93 -4.41
CA GLU A 27 37.92 -35.16 -4.74
C GLU A 27 38.51 -33.93 -5.48
N LEU A 28 37.75 -33.34 -6.41
CA LEU A 28 38.17 -32.13 -7.10
C LEU A 28 38.34 -30.96 -6.13
N LEU A 29 37.42 -30.78 -5.17
CA LEU A 29 37.52 -29.74 -4.11
C LEU A 29 38.75 -29.92 -3.21
N GLN A 30 39.29 -31.13 -3.09
CA GLN A 30 40.48 -31.42 -2.29
C GLN A 30 41.78 -31.37 -3.13
N SER A 31 41.66 -31.27 -4.45
CA SER A 31 42.81 -31.21 -5.35
C SER A 31 43.45 -29.82 -5.43
N GLU A 32 44.66 -29.74 -6.01
CA GLU A 32 45.32 -28.47 -6.34
C GLU A 32 44.53 -27.61 -7.35
N ARG A 33 43.55 -28.21 -8.06
CA ARG A 33 42.67 -27.54 -9.03
C ARG A 33 41.25 -27.38 -8.51
N TRP A 34 41.08 -27.22 -7.19
CA TRP A 34 39.79 -27.08 -6.53
C TRP A 34 38.90 -25.99 -7.12
N SER A 35 39.48 -24.92 -7.69
CA SER A 35 38.71 -23.83 -8.32
C SER A 35 37.83 -24.32 -9.47
N ALA A 36 38.23 -25.41 -10.14
CA ALA A 36 37.41 -26.05 -11.17
C ALA A 36 36.13 -26.68 -10.61
N ALA A 37 36.11 -27.10 -9.34
CA ALA A 37 34.90 -27.60 -8.68
C ALA A 37 33.89 -26.48 -8.39
N LEU A 38 34.38 -25.25 -8.16
CA LEU A 38 33.53 -24.09 -7.83
C LEU A 38 33.05 -23.31 -9.07
N VAL A 39 33.00 -23.95 -10.23
CA VAL A 39 32.39 -23.37 -11.43
C VAL A 39 30.91 -23.74 -11.49
N ALA A 40 30.06 -22.79 -11.91
CA ALA A 40 28.62 -22.94 -12.01
C ALA A 40 28.14 -24.25 -12.68
N ALA A 41 28.85 -24.71 -13.72
CA ALA A 41 28.53 -25.97 -14.41
C ALA A 41 28.73 -27.20 -13.53
N VAL A 42 29.82 -27.27 -12.76
CA VAL A 42 30.13 -28.40 -11.87
C VAL A 42 29.18 -28.40 -10.68
N ILE A 43 28.94 -27.24 -10.07
CA ILE A 43 28.00 -27.10 -8.95
C ILE A 43 26.57 -27.45 -9.41
N GLY A 44 26.15 -26.95 -10.57
CA GLY A 44 24.82 -27.21 -11.15
C GLY A 44 24.57 -28.69 -11.46
N SER A 45 25.62 -29.47 -11.75
CA SER A 45 25.53 -30.92 -11.94
C SER A 45 25.34 -31.71 -10.64
N GLN A 46 25.49 -31.08 -9.46
CA GLN A 46 25.27 -31.72 -8.15
C GLN A 46 23.78 -31.77 -7.82
N THR A 47 23.02 -32.47 -8.67
CA THR A 47 21.59 -32.70 -8.54
C THR A 47 21.27 -34.19 -8.58
N ILE A 48 20.17 -34.57 -7.94
CA ILE A 48 19.59 -35.90 -7.95
C ILE A 48 18.16 -35.85 -8.48
N MET A 49 17.71 -36.91 -9.14
CA MET A 49 16.34 -37.04 -9.60
C MET A 49 15.49 -37.66 -8.49
N LEU A 50 14.63 -36.87 -7.88
CA LEU A 50 13.66 -37.33 -6.88
C LEU A 50 12.26 -37.26 -7.49
N ARG A 51 11.64 -38.43 -7.71
CA ARG A 51 10.29 -38.56 -8.31
C ARG A 51 10.16 -37.79 -9.64
N GLY A 52 11.18 -37.86 -10.50
CA GLY A 52 11.19 -37.17 -11.79
C GLY A 52 11.47 -35.66 -11.73
N THR A 53 11.71 -35.10 -10.53
CA THR A 53 12.10 -33.68 -10.38
C THR A 53 13.58 -33.56 -9.99
N PRO A 54 14.35 -32.68 -10.66
CA PRO A 54 15.73 -32.41 -10.28
C PRO A 54 15.75 -31.66 -8.93
N ARG A 55 16.56 -32.14 -8.00
CA ARG A 55 16.77 -31.56 -6.68
C ARG A 55 18.26 -31.45 -6.39
N PRO A 56 18.73 -30.45 -5.64
CA PRO A 56 20.11 -30.41 -5.19
C PRO A 56 20.48 -31.66 -4.39
N ASP A 57 21.68 -32.20 -4.60
CA ASP A 57 22.22 -33.27 -3.76
C ASP A 57 22.68 -32.69 -2.42
N TRP A 58 21.75 -32.52 -1.49
CA TRP A 58 22.05 -31.94 -0.18
C TRP A 58 23.07 -32.73 0.65
N ILE A 59 23.25 -34.03 0.40
CA ILE A 59 24.26 -34.81 1.10
C ILE A 59 25.64 -34.39 0.61
N GLY A 60 25.86 -34.43 -0.71
CA GLY A 60 27.12 -34.00 -1.31
C GLY A 60 27.44 -32.53 -1.04
N LEU A 61 26.45 -31.64 -1.11
CA LEU A 61 26.65 -30.21 -0.83
C LEU A 61 27.02 -29.95 0.64
N ARG A 62 26.53 -30.74 1.59
CA ARG A 62 26.90 -30.62 3.01
C ARG A 62 28.32 -31.11 3.28
N GLU A 63 28.74 -32.19 2.63
CA GLU A 63 30.13 -32.68 2.70
C GLU A 63 31.10 -31.68 2.05
N ALA A 64 30.69 -31.10 0.92
CA ALA A 64 31.45 -30.04 0.26
C ALA A 64 31.56 -28.79 1.13
N ALA A 65 30.48 -28.38 1.81
CA ALA A 65 30.49 -27.23 2.71
C ALA A 65 31.55 -27.37 3.81
N ALA A 66 31.73 -28.56 4.39
CA ALA A 66 32.79 -28.82 5.37
C ALA A 66 34.19 -28.66 4.78
N THR A 67 34.40 -29.15 3.56
CA THR A 67 35.69 -29.04 2.83
C THR A 67 35.99 -27.59 2.42
N ILE A 68 34.97 -26.82 2.07
CA ILE A 68 35.08 -25.40 1.71
C ILE A 68 35.37 -24.58 2.96
N ALA A 69 34.65 -24.81 4.06
CA ALA A 69 34.80 -24.05 5.30
C ALA A 69 36.19 -24.14 5.92
N SER A 70 36.96 -25.20 5.64
CA SER A 70 38.35 -25.33 6.11
C SER A 70 39.37 -24.46 5.36
N ASP A 71 38.96 -23.76 4.31
CA ASP A 71 39.85 -22.98 3.43
C ASP A 71 39.22 -21.62 3.09
N GLU A 72 39.85 -20.56 3.56
CA GLU A 72 39.35 -19.19 3.38
C GLU A 72 39.22 -18.82 1.90
N GLU A 73 40.13 -19.25 1.03
CA GLU A 73 40.10 -18.92 -0.39
C GLU A 73 38.87 -19.57 -1.09
N LYS A 74 38.51 -20.79 -0.66
CA LYS A 74 37.31 -21.47 -1.14
C LYS A 74 36.02 -20.79 -0.66
N VAL A 75 36.00 -20.33 0.59
CA VAL A 75 34.86 -19.57 1.14
C VAL A 75 34.67 -18.27 0.36
N GLN A 76 35.74 -17.51 0.14
CA GLN A 76 35.70 -16.26 -0.65
C GLN A 76 35.18 -16.53 -2.07
N THR A 77 35.73 -17.55 -2.75
CA THR A 77 35.30 -17.95 -4.10
C THR A 77 33.82 -18.32 -4.13
N CYS A 78 33.31 -19.05 -3.12
CA CYS A 78 31.89 -19.36 -3.04
C CYS A 78 31.02 -18.10 -2.93
N LEU A 79 31.40 -17.14 -2.07
CA LEU A 79 30.66 -15.89 -1.88
C LEU A 79 30.67 -14.98 -3.13
N GLU A 80 31.67 -15.13 -4.00
CA GLU A 80 31.68 -14.48 -5.32
C GLU A 80 30.61 -15.00 -6.27
N LEU A 81 30.20 -16.26 -6.11
CA LEU A 81 29.15 -16.90 -6.92
C LEU A 81 27.73 -16.57 -6.44
N ALA A 82 27.58 -15.81 -5.35
CA ALA A 82 26.26 -15.47 -4.81
C ALA A 82 25.37 -14.79 -5.87
N GLY A 83 24.12 -15.24 -6.00
CA GLY A 83 23.17 -14.78 -7.02
C GLY A 83 23.24 -15.56 -8.32
N GLN A 84 24.18 -16.50 -8.46
CA GLN A 84 24.14 -17.50 -9.52
C GLN A 84 23.29 -18.69 -9.05
N VAL A 85 22.19 -18.96 -9.76
CA VAL A 85 21.24 -20.05 -9.46
C VAL A 85 21.90 -21.40 -9.10
N PRO A 86 22.93 -21.88 -9.82
CA PRO A 86 23.56 -23.17 -9.46
C PRO A 86 24.34 -23.11 -8.12
N ALA A 87 24.82 -21.95 -7.69
CA ALA A 87 25.62 -21.80 -6.47
C ALA A 87 24.77 -21.58 -5.20
N ASP A 88 23.52 -21.14 -5.33
CA ASP A 88 22.65 -20.84 -4.19
C ASP A 88 22.52 -22.02 -3.22
N ALA A 89 22.37 -23.26 -3.71
CA ALA A 89 22.22 -24.42 -2.85
C ALA A 89 23.50 -24.74 -2.05
N LEU A 90 24.67 -24.60 -2.68
CA LEU A 90 25.97 -24.77 -2.02
C LEU A 90 26.17 -23.69 -0.95
N LEU A 91 25.85 -22.43 -1.27
CA LEU A 91 25.92 -21.30 -0.36
C LEU A 91 25.00 -21.46 0.86
N MET A 92 23.79 -22.00 0.68
CA MET A 92 22.91 -22.34 1.82
C MET A 92 23.49 -23.48 2.67
N ALA A 93 24.11 -24.49 2.05
CA ALA A 93 24.78 -25.55 2.80
C ALA A 93 25.97 -25.02 3.61
N LEU A 94 26.76 -24.11 3.02
CA LEU A 94 27.89 -23.44 3.67
C LEU A 94 27.42 -22.57 4.85
N ALA A 95 26.36 -21.78 4.66
CA ALA A 95 25.75 -20.96 5.71
C ALA A 95 25.32 -21.81 6.91
N ARG A 96 24.64 -22.93 6.66
CA ARG A 96 24.23 -23.87 7.72
C ARG A 96 25.39 -24.53 8.44
N TYR A 97 26.50 -24.75 7.74
CA TYR A 97 27.68 -25.40 8.30
C TYR A 97 28.50 -24.45 9.18
N MET A 98 28.80 -23.25 8.67
CA MET A 98 29.65 -22.26 9.35
C MET A 98 28.90 -21.42 10.38
N GLY A 99 27.58 -21.25 10.22
CA GLY A 99 26.77 -20.41 11.08
C GLY A 99 27.32 -18.98 11.18
N SER A 100 27.46 -18.47 12.40
CA SER A 100 27.96 -17.12 12.69
C SER A 100 29.37 -16.84 12.15
N GLU A 101 30.21 -17.86 11.93
CA GLU A 101 31.58 -17.67 11.42
C GLU A 101 31.61 -17.10 10.00
N LEU A 102 30.54 -17.29 9.22
CA LEU A 102 30.44 -16.78 7.85
C LEU A 102 30.04 -15.29 7.79
N VAL A 103 29.53 -14.74 8.88
CA VAL A 103 28.85 -13.43 8.91
C VAL A 103 29.78 -12.29 8.48
N GLU A 104 31.00 -12.22 9.03
CA GLU A 104 31.92 -11.11 8.70
C GLU A 104 32.34 -11.13 7.23
N THR A 105 32.67 -12.31 6.71
CA THR A 105 33.05 -12.46 5.31
C THR A 105 31.88 -12.12 4.37
N ALA A 106 30.69 -12.63 4.68
CA ALA A 106 29.48 -12.32 3.91
C ALA A 106 29.11 -10.82 3.96
N LEU A 107 29.25 -10.16 5.12
CA LEU A 107 29.04 -8.72 5.27
C LEU A 107 30.04 -7.91 4.43
N SER A 108 31.29 -8.36 4.31
CA SER A 108 32.30 -7.73 3.47
C SER A 108 31.87 -7.73 1.99
N HIS A 109 31.44 -8.88 1.45
CA HIS A 109 30.94 -8.98 0.08
C HIS A 109 29.67 -8.16 -0.15
N LEU A 110 28.82 -8.06 0.86
CA LEU A 110 27.57 -7.31 0.76
C LEU A 110 27.79 -5.81 0.52
N ARG A 111 28.95 -5.27 0.91
CA ARG A 111 29.29 -3.84 0.72
C ARG A 111 29.39 -3.43 -0.75
N THR A 112 29.76 -4.36 -1.63
CA THR A 112 29.98 -4.11 -3.07
C THR A 112 28.98 -4.84 -3.97
N ALA A 113 28.15 -5.72 -3.40
CA ALA A 113 27.15 -6.48 -4.15
C ALA A 113 25.97 -5.62 -4.61
N GLU A 114 25.41 -5.93 -5.78
CA GLU A 114 24.20 -5.31 -6.35
C GLU A 114 23.23 -6.37 -6.91
N GLY A 115 21.96 -5.99 -7.08
CA GLY A 115 20.94 -6.82 -7.71
C GLY A 115 20.80 -8.22 -7.11
N ALA A 116 20.78 -9.25 -7.96
CA ALA A 116 20.58 -10.64 -7.56
C ALA A 116 21.65 -11.16 -6.58
N ARG A 117 22.90 -10.69 -6.70
CA ARG A 117 23.99 -11.06 -5.79
C ARG A 117 23.74 -10.55 -4.38
N ARG A 118 23.30 -9.30 -4.25
CA ARG A 118 22.95 -8.68 -2.96
C ARG A 118 21.81 -9.45 -2.28
N HIS A 119 20.77 -9.78 -3.04
CA HIS A 119 19.65 -10.58 -2.55
C HIS A 119 20.09 -11.95 -2.03
N ALA A 120 20.93 -12.67 -2.79
CA ALA A 120 21.46 -13.96 -2.36
C ALA A 120 22.30 -13.87 -1.07
N LEU A 121 23.16 -12.85 -0.95
CA LEU A 121 23.97 -12.62 0.25
C LEU A 121 23.12 -12.28 1.49
N ASN A 122 22.03 -11.51 1.33
CA ASN A 122 21.11 -11.22 2.43
C ASN A 122 20.40 -12.48 2.92
N ARG A 123 19.94 -13.35 2.01
CA ARG A 123 19.36 -14.65 2.37
C ARG A 123 20.39 -15.53 3.09
N LEU A 124 21.63 -15.54 2.60
CA LEU A 124 22.73 -16.28 3.20
C LEU A 124 23.03 -15.83 4.64
N LEU A 125 23.09 -14.51 4.89
CA LEU A 125 23.28 -13.99 6.26
C LEU A 125 22.17 -14.44 7.21
N GLN A 126 20.91 -14.43 6.74
CA GLN A 126 19.78 -14.89 7.55
C GLN A 126 19.83 -16.39 7.87
N GLU A 127 20.34 -17.21 6.95
CA GLU A 127 20.51 -18.65 7.14
C GLU A 127 21.70 -18.95 8.05
N ALA A 128 22.78 -18.18 7.93
CA ALA A 128 24.01 -18.33 8.71
C ALA A 128 23.80 -17.93 10.18
N ASP A 129 23.18 -16.76 10.43
CA ASP A 129 22.90 -16.30 11.78
C ASP A 129 21.69 -15.35 11.78
N PRO A 130 20.54 -15.74 12.34
CA PRO A 130 19.38 -14.86 12.45
C PRO A 130 19.64 -13.54 13.20
N ALA A 131 20.67 -13.47 14.05
CA ALA A 131 21.08 -12.30 14.82
C ALA A 131 22.23 -11.51 14.16
N TRP A 132 22.60 -11.80 12.91
CA TRP A 132 23.70 -11.12 12.19
C TRP A 132 23.60 -9.60 12.18
N VAL A 133 22.39 -9.07 12.34
CA VAL A 133 22.11 -7.63 12.35
C VAL A 133 22.64 -6.92 13.61
N ASP A 134 22.91 -7.65 14.71
CA ASP A 134 23.56 -7.14 15.92
C ASP A 134 25.09 -7.08 15.78
N HIS A 135 25.64 -7.60 14.67
CA HIS A 135 27.08 -7.58 14.43
C HIS A 135 27.61 -6.14 14.33
N PRO A 136 28.75 -5.80 14.98
CA PRO A 136 29.33 -4.46 14.92
C PRO A 136 29.51 -3.91 13.49
N SER A 137 29.81 -4.80 12.54
CA SER A 137 30.04 -4.50 11.11
C SER A 137 28.75 -4.33 10.29
N ALA A 138 27.59 -4.73 10.82
CA ALA A 138 26.32 -4.73 10.10
C ALA A 138 25.71 -3.32 9.94
N GLY A 139 25.97 -2.42 10.89
CA GLY A 139 25.25 -1.13 10.98
C GLY A 139 25.41 -0.19 9.77
N GLN A 140 26.55 -0.20 9.07
CA GLN A 140 26.70 0.58 7.84
C GLN A 140 25.99 -0.08 6.64
N THR A 141 26.07 -1.41 6.56
CA THR A 141 25.44 -2.21 5.51
C THR A 141 23.91 -2.11 5.59
N ILE A 142 23.34 -2.29 6.79
CA ILE A 142 21.92 -2.12 7.06
C ILE A 142 21.47 -0.71 6.62
N ARG A 143 22.18 0.35 7.02
CA ARG A 143 21.82 1.73 6.64
C ARG A 143 21.85 1.96 5.12
N ARG A 144 22.82 1.41 4.39
CA ARG A 144 22.88 1.53 2.92
C ARG A 144 21.72 0.78 2.26
N GLN A 145 21.45 -0.45 2.69
CA GLN A 145 20.39 -1.29 2.13
C GLN A 145 18.99 -0.74 2.39
N LEU A 146 18.76 -0.12 3.55
CA LEU A 146 17.51 0.59 3.82
C LEU A 146 17.27 1.79 2.89
N ALA A 147 18.34 2.33 2.29
CA ALA A 147 18.26 3.42 1.32
C ALA A 147 18.09 2.93 -0.13
N THR A 148 18.22 1.63 -0.43
CA THR A 148 18.04 1.10 -1.79
C THR A 148 16.58 0.71 -2.06
N SER A 149 16.14 0.86 -3.31
CA SER A 149 14.76 0.63 -3.75
C SER A 149 14.54 -0.76 -4.36
N ASP A 150 15.44 -1.71 -4.10
CA ASP A 150 15.39 -3.07 -4.64
C ASP A 150 14.70 -4.05 -3.69
N GLY A 151 14.28 -5.23 -4.21
CA GLY A 151 13.62 -6.28 -3.41
C GLY A 151 14.43 -6.77 -2.20
N SER A 152 15.73 -6.48 -2.16
CA SER A 152 16.64 -6.69 -1.03
C SER A 152 16.17 -6.01 0.27
N ARG A 153 15.40 -4.91 0.17
CA ARG A 153 14.89 -4.16 1.33
C ARG A 153 13.86 -4.94 2.12
N GLY A 154 12.92 -5.63 1.48
CA GLY A 154 11.88 -6.42 2.16
C GLY A 154 12.42 -7.61 2.96
N GLU A 155 13.46 -8.25 2.44
CA GLU A 155 14.17 -9.31 3.17
C GLU A 155 14.94 -8.76 4.37
N LEU A 156 15.63 -7.63 4.20
CA LEU A 156 16.32 -6.97 5.30
C LEU A 156 15.32 -6.54 6.38
N MET A 157 14.18 -5.96 5.99
CA MET A 157 13.10 -5.64 6.94
C MET A 157 12.61 -6.88 7.67
N THR A 158 12.51 -8.03 6.99
CA THR A 158 12.14 -9.30 7.63
C THR A 158 13.21 -9.77 8.63
N ALA A 159 14.50 -9.61 8.30
CA ALA A 159 15.60 -9.92 9.20
C ALA A 159 15.62 -9.02 10.44
N LEU A 160 15.53 -7.69 10.24
CA LEU A 160 15.46 -6.70 11.33
C LEU A 160 14.28 -6.96 12.26
N ALA A 161 13.13 -7.32 11.69
CA ALA A 161 11.94 -7.73 12.42
C ALA A 161 12.17 -8.98 13.27
N ARG A 162 12.85 -10.01 12.74
CA ARG A 162 13.14 -11.26 13.46
C ARG A 162 14.14 -11.07 14.59
N ALA A 163 15.13 -10.22 14.39
CA ALA A 163 16.17 -9.94 15.38
C ALA A 163 15.74 -8.91 16.44
N GLY A 164 14.59 -8.26 16.29
CA GLY A 164 14.10 -7.27 17.26
C GLY A 164 14.86 -5.93 17.23
N ILE A 165 15.58 -5.61 16.14
CA ILE A 165 16.31 -4.34 16.01
C ILE A 165 15.37 -3.22 15.59
N LEU A 166 14.63 -2.78 16.59
CA LEU A 166 13.52 -1.85 16.49
C LEU A 166 13.94 -0.49 15.90
N ALA A 167 15.09 0.04 16.31
CA ALA A 167 15.57 1.37 15.89
C ALA A 167 16.01 1.43 14.41
N ALA A 168 16.63 0.37 13.89
CA ALA A 168 17.01 0.28 12.48
C ALA A 168 15.76 0.10 11.60
N PHE A 169 14.82 -0.72 12.08
CA PHE A 169 13.53 -0.95 11.43
C PHE A 169 12.65 0.31 11.36
N THR A 170 12.61 1.14 12.40
CA THR A 170 11.87 2.42 12.39
C THR A 170 12.50 3.46 11.49
N THR A 171 13.84 3.54 11.49
CA THR A 171 14.58 4.43 10.60
C THR A 171 14.33 4.07 9.12
N ALA A 172 14.24 2.76 8.81
CA ALA A 172 13.84 2.27 7.49
C ALA A 172 12.47 2.80 7.07
N LEU A 173 11.46 2.56 7.93
CA LEU A 173 10.08 2.94 7.68
C LEU A 173 9.91 4.45 7.50
N HIS A 174 10.67 5.26 8.26
CA HIS A 174 10.60 6.72 8.18
C HIS A 174 11.12 7.29 6.87
N ARG A 175 12.26 6.79 6.40
CA ARG A 175 12.95 7.35 5.24
C ARG A 175 12.34 6.84 3.94
N SER A 176 11.89 5.59 3.95
CA SER A 176 11.43 4.92 2.74
C SER A 176 10.29 3.97 3.11
N PRO A 177 9.02 4.45 3.10
CA PRO A 177 7.88 3.64 3.50
C PRO A 177 7.75 2.36 2.66
N PRO A 178 7.17 1.28 3.20
CA PRO A 178 6.98 0.03 2.48
C PRO A 178 6.13 0.24 1.23
N THR A 179 6.57 -0.30 0.09
CA THR A 179 5.88 -0.21 -1.20
C THR A 179 5.53 -1.58 -1.78
N THR A 180 6.15 -2.68 -1.31
CA THR A 180 5.91 -4.03 -1.81
C THR A 180 5.21 -4.94 -0.80
N PRO A 181 4.40 -5.93 -1.24
CA PRO A 181 3.76 -6.90 -0.35
C PRO A 181 4.72 -7.64 0.59
N GLU A 182 5.96 -7.89 0.16
CA GLU A 182 7.00 -8.57 0.94
C GLU A 182 7.45 -7.71 2.13
N GLU A 183 7.64 -6.41 1.92
CA GLU A 183 7.96 -5.45 2.99
C GLU A 183 6.80 -5.30 3.98
N TRP A 184 5.57 -5.34 3.48
CA TRP A 184 4.36 -5.40 4.32
C TRP A 184 4.29 -6.69 5.15
N ASN A 185 4.65 -7.84 4.58
CA ASN A 185 4.69 -9.10 5.31
C ASN A 185 5.80 -9.13 6.37
N ALA A 186 6.94 -8.46 6.13
CA ALA A 186 8.01 -8.30 7.12
C ALA A 186 7.50 -7.60 8.39
N LEU A 187 6.72 -6.53 8.22
CA LEU A 187 6.05 -5.79 9.29
C LEU A 187 5.11 -6.67 10.13
N GLY A 188 4.43 -7.64 9.51
CA GLY A 188 3.56 -8.55 10.24
C GLY A 188 4.23 -9.67 10.98
N ARG A 189 5.33 -10.17 10.42
CA ARG A 189 6.15 -11.16 11.12
C ARG A 189 6.87 -10.57 12.33
N ALA A 190 7.16 -9.26 12.30
CA ALA A 190 7.74 -8.54 13.44
C ALA A 190 6.90 -8.66 14.71
N LYS A 191 5.63 -9.10 14.63
CA LYS A 191 4.64 -9.07 15.72
C LYS A 191 4.82 -7.79 16.49
N LEU A 192 4.53 -6.65 15.86
CA LEU A 192 4.64 -5.33 16.46
C LEU A 192 3.86 -5.32 17.79
N VAL A 193 4.51 -5.68 18.89
CA VAL A 193 3.95 -5.69 20.26
C VAL A 193 4.31 -4.41 20.99
N ASP A 194 5.28 -3.67 20.45
CA ASP A 194 5.66 -2.36 20.95
C ASP A 194 4.62 -1.30 20.51
N PRO A 195 3.89 -0.68 21.47
CA PRO A 195 2.86 0.31 21.18
C PRO A 195 3.41 1.58 20.53
N GLU A 196 4.64 1.98 20.82
CA GLU A 196 5.28 3.14 20.19
C GLU A 196 5.58 2.83 18.72
N LEU A 197 6.05 1.62 18.43
CA LEU A 197 6.25 1.21 17.04
C LEU A 197 4.97 1.08 16.26
N ILE A 198 3.94 0.52 16.89
CA ILE A 198 2.61 0.48 16.29
C ILE A 198 2.18 1.90 15.96
N ASN A 199 2.29 2.84 16.90
CA ASN A 199 1.89 4.23 16.66
C ASN A 199 2.70 4.92 15.57
N LEU A 200 4.01 4.63 15.51
CA LEU A 200 4.94 5.20 14.56
C LEU A 200 4.78 4.61 13.15
N ALA A 201 4.68 3.28 13.07
CA ALA A 201 4.27 2.58 11.88
C ALA A 201 2.93 3.16 11.43
N LEU A 202 1.88 3.16 12.27
CA LEU A 202 0.55 3.71 11.94
C LEU A 202 0.59 5.15 11.39
N ALA A 203 1.49 6.01 11.88
CA ALA A 203 1.65 7.37 11.36
C ALA A 203 2.19 7.41 9.92
N VAL A 204 3.03 6.44 9.55
CA VAL A 204 3.54 6.23 8.18
C VAL A 204 2.54 5.42 7.34
N LEU A 205 1.97 4.35 7.90
CA LEU A 205 1.02 3.41 7.32
C LEU A 205 -0.27 4.10 6.90
N ALA A 206 -0.79 5.02 7.69
CA ALA A 206 -1.97 5.82 7.36
C ALA A 206 -1.77 6.67 6.09
N ARG A 207 -0.52 6.93 5.67
CA ARG A 207 -0.17 7.70 4.47
C ARG A 207 0.19 6.83 3.27
N THR A 208 0.18 5.50 3.40
CA THR A 208 0.56 4.57 2.33
C THR A 208 -0.59 3.62 1.96
N PRO A 209 -1.07 3.63 0.70
CA PRO A 209 -2.25 2.85 0.32
C PRO A 209 -2.17 1.35 0.61
N GLY A 210 -1.00 0.73 0.35
CA GLY A 210 -0.79 -0.70 0.57
C GLY A 210 -0.88 -1.13 2.03
N ALA A 211 -0.69 -0.20 2.98
CA ALA A 211 -0.75 -0.50 4.41
C ALA A 211 -2.14 -0.91 4.88
N VAL A 212 -3.18 -0.39 4.23
CA VAL A 212 -4.57 -0.64 4.62
C VAL A 212 -4.93 -2.09 4.42
N LEU A 213 -4.52 -2.69 3.30
CA LEU A 213 -4.77 -4.12 3.02
C LEU A 213 -4.07 -5.04 4.01
N TYR A 214 -2.90 -4.61 4.46
CA TYR A 214 -2.11 -5.37 5.42
C TYR A 214 -2.74 -5.29 6.83
N LEU A 215 -3.06 -4.10 7.32
CA LEU A 215 -3.69 -3.90 8.63
C LEU A 215 -5.12 -4.46 8.68
N ALA A 216 -5.82 -4.46 7.55
CA ALA A 216 -7.13 -5.09 7.36
C ALA A 216 -7.14 -6.61 7.58
N ARG A 217 -5.96 -7.26 7.47
CA ARG A 217 -5.78 -8.71 7.67
C ARG A 217 -5.33 -9.08 9.08
N LEU A 218 -5.05 -8.09 9.93
CA LEU A 218 -4.72 -8.36 11.32
C LEU A 218 -5.97 -8.84 12.08
N PRO A 219 -5.84 -9.86 12.96
CA PRO A 219 -6.97 -10.34 13.78
C PRO A 219 -7.59 -9.22 14.63
N GLU A 220 -6.74 -8.33 15.15
CA GLU A 220 -7.13 -7.13 15.88
C GLU A 220 -6.30 -5.94 15.37
N PRO A 221 -6.86 -5.06 14.52
CA PRO A 221 -6.18 -3.83 14.14
C PRO A 221 -6.07 -2.90 15.37
N PRO A 222 -4.97 -2.13 15.50
CA PRO A 222 -4.83 -1.17 16.60
C PRO A 222 -6.01 -0.19 16.64
N ALA A 223 -6.58 0.07 17.82
CA ALA A 223 -7.76 0.92 17.96
C ALA A 223 -7.60 2.33 17.34
N ALA A 224 -6.38 2.88 17.36
CA ALA A 224 -6.06 4.19 16.79
C ALA A 224 -5.89 4.19 15.26
N PHE A 225 -5.91 3.01 14.60
CA PHE A 225 -5.67 2.90 13.16
C PHE A 225 -6.76 3.57 12.34
N LEU A 226 -8.03 3.17 12.55
CA LEU A 226 -9.15 3.65 11.75
C LEU A 226 -9.31 5.19 11.81
N PRO A 227 -9.24 5.85 13.00
CA PRO A 227 -9.29 7.31 13.08
C PRO A 227 -8.14 8.01 12.34
N ARG A 228 -6.90 7.50 12.47
CA ARG A 228 -5.72 8.11 11.84
C ARG A 228 -5.70 7.92 10.32
N MET A 229 -6.10 6.75 9.86
CA MET A 229 -6.26 6.43 8.44
C MET A 229 -7.27 7.37 7.78
N LEU A 230 -8.44 7.56 8.41
CA LEU A 230 -9.47 8.48 7.90
C LEU A 230 -8.99 9.94 7.89
N ALA A 231 -8.19 10.34 8.88
CA ALA A 231 -7.61 11.69 8.95
C ALA A 231 -6.55 11.95 7.86
N ALA A 232 -5.79 10.92 7.46
CA ALA A 232 -4.73 11.03 6.46
C ALA A 232 -5.22 10.79 5.01
N ALA A 233 -6.44 10.29 4.82
CA ALA A 233 -6.96 9.91 3.52
C ALA A 233 -7.12 11.11 2.58
N SER A 234 -6.22 11.25 1.59
CA SER A 234 -6.44 12.11 0.41
C SER A 234 -7.32 11.40 -0.63
N PRO A 235 -7.89 12.10 -1.62
CA PRO A 235 -8.64 11.47 -2.71
C PRO A 235 -7.81 10.46 -3.51
N GLU A 236 -6.57 10.81 -3.87
CA GLU A 236 -5.63 9.96 -4.62
C GLU A 236 -5.21 8.74 -3.78
N TRP A 237 -4.99 8.95 -2.49
CA TRP A 237 -4.69 7.89 -1.56
C TRP A 237 -5.87 6.92 -1.42
N THR A 238 -7.08 7.45 -1.25
CA THR A 238 -8.32 6.66 -1.12
C THR A 238 -8.56 5.83 -2.38
N MET A 239 -8.31 6.42 -3.55
CA MET A 239 -8.34 5.73 -4.84
C MET A 239 -7.40 4.54 -4.89
N GLY A 240 -6.12 4.76 -4.54
CA GLY A 240 -5.12 3.70 -4.53
C GLY A 240 -5.50 2.56 -3.58
N VAL A 241 -6.04 2.87 -2.41
CA VAL A 241 -6.47 1.84 -1.45
C VAL A 241 -7.63 1.01 -2.00
N LEU A 242 -8.65 1.66 -2.56
CA LEU A 242 -9.84 0.97 -3.06
C LEU A 242 -9.51 0.11 -4.29
N ASP A 243 -8.65 0.58 -5.18
CA ASP A 243 -8.18 -0.17 -6.34
C ASP A 243 -7.38 -1.40 -5.91
N LEU A 244 -6.41 -1.23 -5.00
CA LEU A 244 -5.65 -2.35 -4.43
C LEU A 244 -6.58 -3.35 -3.69
N ALA A 245 -7.58 -2.86 -2.95
CA ALA A 245 -8.54 -3.73 -2.26
C ALA A 245 -9.35 -4.58 -3.23
N MET A 246 -9.75 -4.02 -4.38
CA MET A 246 -10.44 -4.75 -5.44
C MET A 246 -9.51 -5.78 -6.09
N GLN A 247 -8.28 -5.40 -6.45
CA GLN A 247 -7.29 -6.29 -7.07
C GLN A 247 -6.95 -7.48 -6.18
N HIS A 248 -6.89 -7.28 -4.87
CA HIS A 248 -6.57 -8.32 -3.89
C HIS A 248 -7.78 -8.98 -3.23
N ASN A 249 -8.99 -8.66 -3.69
CA ASN A 249 -10.25 -9.20 -3.19
C ASN A 249 -10.36 -9.14 -1.65
N ALA A 250 -9.95 -8.01 -1.06
CA ALA A 250 -9.84 -7.87 0.39
C ALA A 250 -11.20 -7.61 1.05
N ASP A 251 -11.57 -8.47 1.99
CA ASP A 251 -12.81 -8.36 2.76
C ASP A 251 -12.50 -7.94 4.19
N SER A 252 -12.58 -6.63 4.46
CA SER A 252 -12.31 -6.10 5.80
C SER A 252 -13.27 -4.99 6.17
N ALA A 253 -13.77 -5.03 7.40
CA ALA A 253 -14.62 -3.99 7.96
C ALA A 253 -13.92 -2.62 7.99
N ALA A 254 -12.58 -2.58 8.05
CA ALA A 254 -11.80 -1.35 8.02
C ALA A 254 -11.86 -0.61 6.67
N LEU A 255 -12.24 -1.29 5.58
CA LEU A 255 -12.41 -0.70 4.25
C LEU A 255 -13.75 0.02 4.08
N LEU A 256 -14.74 -0.28 4.92
CA LEU A 256 -16.10 0.29 4.82
C LEU A 256 -16.11 1.81 5.05
N PRO A 257 -15.44 2.35 6.09
CA PRO A 257 -15.40 3.79 6.30
C PRO A 257 -14.69 4.54 5.16
N LEU A 258 -13.67 3.94 4.53
CA LEU A 258 -12.99 4.51 3.37
C LEU A 258 -13.86 4.53 2.12
N ALA A 259 -14.57 3.43 1.85
CA ALA A 259 -15.49 3.36 0.72
C ALA A 259 -16.64 4.36 0.89
N SER A 260 -17.15 4.51 2.12
CA SER A 260 -18.14 5.54 2.46
C SER A 260 -17.59 6.96 2.27
N LEU A 261 -16.40 7.26 2.80
CA LEU A 261 -15.72 8.54 2.66
C LEU A 261 -15.47 8.89 1.18
N SER A 262 -15.05 7.92 0.37
CA SER A 262 -14.85 8.06 -1.08
C SER A 262 -16.14 8.44 -1.80
N VAL A 263 -17.26 7.79 -1.46
CA VAL A 263 -18.57 8.04 -2.06
C VAL A 263 -19.14 9.40 -1.61
N GLN A 264 -18.99 9.76 -0.34
CA GLN A 264 -19.40 11.07 0.20
C GLN A 264 -18.61 12.22 -0.44
N ARG A 265 -17.29 12.06 -0.59
CA ARG A 265 -16.43 13.05 -1.23
C ARG A 265 -16.72 13.12 -2.72
N GLY A 266 -16.80 11.99 -3.42
CA GLY A 266 -17.09 11.92 -4.85
C GLY A 266 -18.49 12.42 -5.26
N GLY A 267 -19.43 12.60 -4.31
CA GLY A 267 -20.72 13.27 -4.54
C GLY A 267 -20.68 14.79 -4.40
N ALA A 268 -19.55 15.39 -3.99
CA ALA A 268 -19.46 16.77 -3.54
C ALA A 268 -18.49 17.67 -4.35
N GLY A 269 -17.98 17.23 -5.51
CA GLY A 269 -16.93 17.95 -6.25
C GLY A 269 -17.31 18.32 -7.68
N PHE A 270 -17.68 19.59 -7.88
CA PHE A 270 -17.39 20.35 -9.08
C PHE A 270 -15.90 20.72 -9.09
N SER A 271 -15.31 20.81 -10.28
CA SER A 271 -14.07 21.53 -10.67
C SER A 271 -12.68 20.87 -10.79
N TYR A 272 -12.39 19.61 -10.42
CA TYR A 272 -11.07 19.01 -10.77
C TYR A 272 -11.11 17.51 -11.17
N GLY A 273 -10.96 17.24 -12.48
CA GLY A 273 -10.26 16.07 -13.04
C GLY A 273 -10.93 14.67 -13.06
N LEU A 274 -10.63 13.91 -14.12
CA LEU A 274 -11.01 12.50 -14.40
C LEU A 274 -10.73 11.49 -13.26
N ALA A 275 -9.82 11.81 -12.33
CA ALA A 275 -9.47 10.93 -11.21
C ALA A 275 -10.59 10.79 -10.15
N TRP A 276 -11.43 11.82 -9.98
CA TRP A 276 -12.44 11.86 -8.92
C TRP A 276 -13.73 11.10 -9.23
N THR A 277 -14.15 11.09 -10.51
CA THR A 277 -15.26 10.26 -10.97
C THR A 277 -14.98 8.76 -10.81
N SER A 278 -13.70 8.38 -10.91
CA SER A 278 -13.25 7.01 -10.72
C SER A 278 -13.31 6.58 -9.24
N ALA A 279 -13.11 7.51 -8.29
CA ALA A 279 -13.24 7.25 -6.84
C ALA A 279 -14.64 6.92 -6.40
N SER A 280 -15.60 7.73 -6.84
CA SER A 280 -17.02 7.47 -6.57
C SER A 280 -17.48 6.15 -7.19
N LYS A 281 -16.99 5.79 -8.38
CA LYS A 281 -17.30 4.52 -9.06
C LYS A 281 -16.68 3.33 -8.32
N LEU A 282 -15.38 3.37 -8.01
CA LEU A 282 -14.69 2.33 -7.26
C LEU A 282 -15.28 2.15 -5.86
N GLY A 283 -15.55 3.25 -5.15
CA GLY A 283 -16.23 3.22 -3.86
C GLY A 283 -17.60 2.56 -3.96
N ARG A 284 -18.43 2.90 -4.96
CA ARG A 284 -19.73 2.24 -5.18
C ARG A 284 -19.61 0.76 -5.53
N SER A 285 -18.64 0.38 -6.36
CA SER A 285 -18.38 -1.03 -6.72
C SER A 285 -17.93 -1.84 -5.50
N LEU A 286 -16.99 -1.31 -4.71
CA LEU A 286 -16.51 -1.96 -3.49
C LEU A 286 -17.62 -2.07 -2.43
N LEU A 287 -18.47 -1.03 -2.29
CA LEU A 287 -19.65 -1.08 -1.43
C LEU A 287 -20.67 -2.13 -1.89
N GLY A 288 -20.81 -2.35 -3.20
CA GLY A 288 -21.62 -3.43 -3.77
C GLY A 288 -21.08 -4.80 -3.38
N LEU A 289 -19.78 -5.04 -3.67
CA LEU A 289 -19.08 -6.29 -3.37
C LEU A 289 -19.07 -6.61 -1.87
N LEU A 290 -18.70 -5.63 -1.03
CA LEU A 290 -18.71 -5.78 0.42
C LEU A 290 -20.13 -5.91 0.98
N GLY A 291 -21.12 -5.21 0.41
CA GLY A 291 -22.51 -5.34 0.82
C GLY A 291 -23.09 -6.73 0.55
N GLU A 292 -22.77 -7.34 -0.58
CA GLU A 292 -23.17 -8.72 -0.91
C GLU A 292 -22.48 -9.74 0.00
N ARG A 293 -21.19 -9.56 0.32
CA ARG A 293 -20.43 -10.46 1.20
C ARG A 293 -20.74 -10.29 2.68
N LEU A 294 -20.97 -9.07 3.15
CA LEU A 294 -21.39 -8.79 4.53
C LEU A 294 -22.84 -9.18 4.79
N ARG A 295 -23.72 -9.22 3.77
CA ARG A 295 -25.03 -9.85 3.94
C ARG A 295 -24.94 -11.36 4.22
N ALA A 296 -23.83 -12.01 3.83
CA ALA A 296 -23.59 -13.41 4.12
C ALA A 296 -22.98 -13.67 5.52
N GLY A 297 -22.62 -12.64 6.31
CA GLY A 297 -22.03 -12.87 7.65
C GLY A 297 -21.65 -11.66 8.50
N GLY A 298 -22.11 -10.44 8.19
CA GLY A 298 -21.73 -9.19 8.86
C GLY A 298 -22.86 -8.54 9.69
N PRO A 299 -22.54 -7.56 10.55
CA PRO A 299 -23.51 -6.91 11.43
C PRO A 299 -24.52 -6.07 10.63
N ALA A 300 -25.78 -6.54 10.59
CA ALA A 300 -26.86 -6.03 9.75
C ALA A 300 -27.11 -4.51 9.84
N GLY A 301 -26.94 -3.91 11.03
CA GLY A 301 -27.19 -2.48 11.24
C GLY A 301 -26.28 -1.55 10.43
N LEU A 302 -25.04 -1.97 10.18
CA LEU A 302 -24.06 -1.17 9.43
C LEU A 302 -24.35 -1.21 7.92
N VAL A 303 -24.78 -2.38 7.42
CA VAL A 303 -25.17 -2.58 6.01
C VAL A 303 -26.40 -1.73 5.65
N ASP A 304 -27.39 -1.65 6.55
CA ASP A 304 -28.62 -0.87 6.32
C ASP A 304 -28.39 0.65 6.34
N GLN A 305 -27.50 1.14 7.20
CA GLN A 305 -27.11 2.55 7.21
C GLN A 305 -26.36 2.93 5.93
N MET A 306 -25.56 2.00 5.38
CA MET A 306 -24.81 2.19 4.14
C MET A 306 -25.71 2.20 2.90
N LEU A 307 -26.69 1.30 2.80
CA LEU A 307 -27.65 1.29 1.69
C LEU A 307 -28.50 2.56 1.66
N ARG A 308 -28.91 3.05 2.85
CA ARG A 308 -29.61 4.33 2.99
C ARG A 308 -28.75 5.53 2.57
N SER A 309 -27.46 5.52 2.89
CA SER A 309 -26.54 6.59 2.47
C SER A 309 -26.32 6.59 0.95
N ARG A 310 -26.26 5.41 0.31
CA ARG A 310 -26.14 5.25 -1.16
C ARG A 310 -27.40 5.72 -1.89
N SER A 311 -28.59 5.40 -1.40
CA SER A 311 -29.84 5.82 -2.04
C SER A 311 -30.01 7.34 -1.99
N GLN A 312 -29.70 7.96 -0.85
CA GLN A 312 -29.77 9.41 -0.67
C GLN A 312 -28.79 10.18 -1.58
N LEU A 313 -27.56 9.67 -1.78
CA LEU A 313 -26.59 10.30 -2.69
C LEU A 313 -26.96 10.12 -4.17
N THR A 314 -27.60 9.01 -4.53
CA THR A 314 -28.06 8.78 -5.92
C THR A 314 -29.20 9.74 -6.28
N SER A 315 -30.08 9.98 -5.32
CA SER A 315 -31.22 10.89 -5.38
C SER A 315 -30.77 12.36 -5.53
N ALA A 316 -29.87 12.84 -4.65
CA ALA A 316 -29.34 14.21 -4.74
C ALA A 316 -28.57 14.50 -6.04
N ASN A 317 -27.78 13.54 -6.53
CA ASN A 317 -27.06 13.69 -7.80
C ASN A 317 -28.00 13.73 -9.01
N ARG A 318 -29.14 13.03 -8.94
CA ARG A 318 -30.15 13.07 -10.01
C ARG A 318 -30.79 14.45 -10.09
N ALA A 319 -31.15 15.06 -8.95
CA ALA A 319 -31.66 16.42 -8.91
C ALA A 319 -30.69 17.44 -9.52
N LEU A 320 -29.40 17.36 -9.19
CA LEU A 320 -28.38 18.24 -9.79
C LEU A 320 -28.25 18.04 -11.30
N ALA A 321 -28.26 16.79 -11.76
CA ALA A 321 -28.15 16.46 -13.18
C ALA A 321 -29.40 16.89 -13.98
N GLN A 322 -30.59 16.85 -13.37
CA GLN A 322 -31.83 17.35 -13.94
C GLN A 322 -31.77 18.88 -14.06
N GLY A 323 -31.43 19.58 -12.97
CA GLY A 323 -31.31 21.04 -12.97
C GLY A 323 -30.31 21.58 -14.00
N ARG A 324 -29.18 20.89 -14.20
CA ARG A 324 -28.18 21.25 -15.23
C ARG A 324 -28.64 21.05 -16.66
N ARG A 325 -29.57 20.11 -16.89
CA ARG A 325 -30.19 19.86 -18.19
C ARG A 325 -31.38 20.77 -18.47
N GLY A 326 -31.73 21.65 -17.53
CA GLY A 326 -32.93 22.46 -17.61
C GLY A 326 -34.20 21.68 -17.33
N GLU A 327 -34.11 20.55 -16.63
CA GLU A 327 -35.26 19.77 -16.16
C GLU A 327 -35.59 20.15 -14.71
N VAL A 328 -36.87 20.13 -14.34
CA VAL A 328 -37.31 20.32 -12.95
C VAL A 328 -37.03 19.03 -12.16
N PRO A 329 -36.25 19.07 -11.07
CA PRO A 329 -35.99 17.89 -10.27
C PRO A 329 -37.25 17.30 -9.63
N GLU A 330 -37.30 15.98 -9.47
CA GLU A 330 -38.35 15.35 -8.66
C GLU A 330 -38.26 15.82 -7.20
N ALA A 331 -39.41 16.02 -6.54
CA ALA A 331 -39.48 16.59 -5.19
C ALA A 331 -38.67 15.81 -4.15
N LEU A 332 -38.63 14.48 -4.25
CA LEU A 332 -37.83 13.62 -3.35
C LEU A 332 -36.32 13.80 -3.57
N ASP A 333 -35.90 13.96 -4.82
CA ASP A 333 -34.51 14.17 -5.22
C ASP A 333 -34.04 15.58 -4.83
N ALA A 334 -34.89 16.59 -4.99
CA ALA A 334 -34.64 17.95 -4.53
C ALA A 334 -34.51 18.03 -3.00
N ALA A 335 -35.41 17.38 -2.25
CA ALA A 335 -35.33 17.32 -0.80
C ALA A 335 -34.08 16.56 -0.30
N ALA A 336 -33.64 15.52 -1.02
CA ALA A 336 -32.40 14.82 -0.72
C ALA A 336 -31.17 15.73 -0.93
N LEU A 337 -31.16 16.53 -1.99
CA LEU A 337 -30.12 17.51 -2.26
C LEU A 337 -30.07 18.60 -1.17
N VAL A 338 -31.19 19.22 -0.83
CA VAL A 338 -31.27 20.26 0.22
C VAL A 338 -30.75 19.76 1.56
N ARG A 339 -31.06 18.52 1.94
CA ARG A 339 -30.55 17.93 3.20
C ARG A 339 -29.02 17.77 3.24
N GLN A 340 -28.38 17.57 2.09
CA GLN A 340 -26.93 17.33 1.99
C GLN A 340 -26.10 18.62 1.88
N LEU A 341 -26.72 19.74 1.56
CA LEU A 341 -26.05 21.03 1.41
C LEU A 341 -25.96 21.74 2.77
N THR A 342 -24.73 22.00 3.22
CA THR A 342 -24.42 22.71 4.47
C THR A 342 -23.15 23.56 4.29
N GLY A 343 -23.07 24.70 4.99
CA GLY A 343 -21.88 25.55 5.03
C GLY A 343 -21.50 26.08 3.64
N GLU A 344 -20.21 26.00 3.28
CA GLU A 344 -19.71 26.46 1.96
C GLU A 344 -20.44 25.83 0.77
N LYS A 345 -20.91 24.57 0.90
CA LYS A 345 -21.62 23.88 -0.19
C LYS A 345 -22.97 24.51 -0.48
N ALA A 346 -23.66 24.98 0.56
CA ALA A 346 -24.93 25.68 0.40
C ALA A 346 -24.72 27.03 -0.30
N ARG A 347 -23.68 27.78 0.09
CA ARG A 347 -23.30 29.06 -0.55
C ARG A 347 -22.91 28.89 -2.01
N ALA A 348 -22.09 27.89 -2.32
CA ALA A 348 -21.70 27.59 -3.69
C ALA A 348 -22.90 27.22 -4.57
N MET A 349 -23.87 26.47 -4.04
CA MET A 349 -25.10 26.14 -4.76
C MET A 349 -25.95 27.38 -5.05
N VAL A 350 -26.06 28.30 -4.09
CA VAL A 350 -26.77 29.58 -4.29
C VAL A 350 -26.14 30.36 -5.45
N ARG A 351 -24.80 30.48 -5.47
CA ARG A 351 -24.08 31.12 -6.59
C ARG A 351 -24.29 30.37 -7.90
N GLU A 352 -24.23 29.04 -7.90
CA GLU A 352 -24.44 28.24 -9.11
C GLU A 352 -25.86 28.45 -9.69
N ILE A 353 -26.89 28.64 -8.87
CA ILE A 353 -28.27 28.86 -9.35
C ILE A 353 -28.50 30.31 -9.80
N LEU A 354 -27.91 31.27 -9.08
CA LEU A 354 -28.14 32.71 -9.30
C LEU A 354 -27.15 33.36 -10.24
N GLU A 355 -25.95 32.83 -10.42
CA GLU A 355 -24.97 33.34 -11.39
C GLU A 355 -25.16 32.66 -12.74
N GLU A 356 -25.17 31.32 -12.78
CA GLU A 356 -25.56 30.54 -13.95
C GLU A 356 -27.09 30.35 -13.92
N PRO A 357 -27.88 31.03 -14.77
CA PRO A 357 -29.34 31.04 -14.64
C PRO A 357 -29.93 29.64 -14.75
N ARG A 358 -30.33 29.07 -13.61
CA ARG A 358 -31.00 27.77 -13.52
C ARG A 358 -32.39 27.93 -12.93
N PRO A 359 -33.35 28.46 -13.72
CA PRO A 359 -34.68 28.78 -13.23
C PRO A 359 -35.41 27.56 -12.64
N ASN A 360 -35.13 26.36 -13.17
CA ASN A 360 -35.73 25.11 -12.71
C ASN A 360 -35.22 24.62 -11.34
N LEU A 361 -34.20 25.27 -10.77
CA LEU A 361 -33.68 24.99 -9.43
C LEU A 361 -34.08 26.06 -8.39
N LEU A 362 -34.67 27.18 -8.82
CA LEU A 362 -35.05 28.28 -7.93
C LEU A 362 -36.06 27.82 -6.88
N GLU A 363 -37.22 27.32 -7.32
CA GLU A 363 -38.28 26.87 -6.41
C GLU A 363 -37.95 25.51 -5.74
N PRO A 364 -37.53 24.46 -6.47
CA PRO A 364 -37.42 23.13 -5.85
C PRO A 364 -36.21 22.99 -4.91
N VAL A 365 -35.19 23.83 -5.07
CA VAL A 365 -33.91 23.69 -4.34
C VAL A 365 -33.54 24.97 -3.61
N LEU A 366 -33.45 26.13 -4.28
CA LEU A 366 -32.95 27.35 -3.64
C LEU A 366 -33.92 27.88 -2.57
N HIS A 367 -35.22 27.92 -2.86
CA HIS A 367 -36.26 28.32 -1.90
C HIS A 367 -36.20 27.49 -0.61
N HIS A 368 -36.27 26.17 -0.74
CA HIS A 368 -36.20 25.26 0.39
C HIS A 368 -34.85 25.29 1.12
N LEU A 369 -33.75 25.51 0.39
CA LEU A 369 -32.42 25.64 0.99
C LEU A 369 -32.34 26.90 1.86
N CYS A 370 -32.84 28.05 1.37
CA CYS A 370 -32.88 29.29 2.13
C CYS A 370 -33.85 29.22 3.32
N ALA A 371 -34.97 28.48 3.18
CA ALA A 371 -35.94 28.30 4.27
C ALA A 371 -35.37 27.53 5.47
N VAL A 372 -34.38 26.65 5.26
CA VAL A 372 -33.84 25.77 6.30
C VAL A 372 -32.36 26.01 6.64
N ARG A 373 -31.63 26.83 5.88
CA ARG A 373 -30.20 27.13 6.08
C ARG A 373 -29.91 28.62 6.04
N ASP A 374 -29.55 29.18 7.20
CA ASP A 374 -29.18 30.59 7.35
C ASP A 374 -27.99 30.99 6.45
N GLU A 375 -27.03 30.10 6.23
CA GLU A 375 -25.87 30.39 5.37
C GLU A 375 -26.25 30.58 3.90
N ALA A 376 -27.30 29.92 3.41
CA ALA A 376 -27.79 30.09 2.05
C ALA A 376 -28.55 31.41 1.92
N ALA A 377 -29.39 31.73 2.92
CA ALA A 377 -30.11 33.00 2.97
C ALA A 377 -29.17 34.22 3.03
N ARG A 378 -28.08 34.14 3.81
CA ARG A 378 -27.03 35.16 3.86
C ARG A 378 -26.32 35.36 2.52
N GLU A 379 -26.06 34.27 1.80
CA GLU A 379 -25.40 34.34 0.49
C GLU A 379 -26.30 35.03 -0.54
N VAL A 380 -27.60 34.71 -0.58
CA VAL A 380 -28.57 35.42 -1.44
C VAL A 380 -28.57 36.93 -1.13
N MET A 381 -28.64 37.30 0.15
CA MET A 381 -28.58 38.70 0.58
C MET A 381 -27.28 39.40 0.15
N THR A 382 -26.17 38.67 0.14
CA THR A 382 -24.87 39.19 -0.33
C THR A 382 -24.92 39.45 -1.84
N LEU A 383 -25.50 38.52 -2.61
CA LEU A 383 -25.64 38.63 -4.06
C LEU A 383 -26.65 39.68 -4.52
N CYS A 384 -27.57 40.15 -3.67
CA CYS A 384 -28.40 41.31 -3.98
C CYS A 384 -27.56 42.60 -4.17
N THR A 385 -26.36 42.65 -3.59
CA THR A 385 -25.41 43.77 -3.75
C THR A 385 -24.31 43.50 -4.79
N ASP A 386 -24.44 42.43 -5.58
CA ASP A 386 -23.47 42.06 -6.60
C ASP A 386 -23.39 43.14 -7.71
N LEU A 387 -22.18 43.37 -8.22
CA LEU A 387 -21.93 44.36 -9.28
C LEU A 387 -22.55 43.97 -10.63
N ARG A 388 -22.97 42.70 -10.80
CA ARG A 388 -23.66 42.20 -11.99
C ARG A 388 -25.19 42.40 -11.84
N PRO A 389 -25.82 43.29 -12.63
CA PRO A 389 -27.23 43.65 -12.47
C PRO A 389 -28.20 42.45 -12.58
N GLU A 390 -27.87 41.49 -13.44
CA GLU A 390 -28.68 40.31 -13.69
C GLU A 390 -28.66 39.32 -12.52
N VAL A 391 -27.55 39.26 -11.77
CA VAL A 391 -27.42 38.40 -10.59
C VAL A 391 -28.14 39.05 -9.41
N ALA A 392 -27.94 40.36 -9.21
CA ALA A 392 -28.63 41.14 -8.20
C ALA A 392 -30.16 41.09 -8.36
N ALA A 393 -30.68 41.25 -9.59
CA ALA A 393 -32.12 41.16 -9.86
C ALA A 393 -32.70 39.78 -9.52
N ARG A 394 -31.99 38.70 -9.83
CA ARG A 394 -32.41 37.32 -9.48
C ARG A 394 -32.33 37.06 -7.98
N ALA A 395 -31.33 37.60 -7.30
CA ALA A 395 -31.20 37.52 -5.85
C ALA A 395 -32.34 38.30 -5.14
N GLU A 396 -32.72 39.48 -5.64
CA GLU A 396 -33.86 40.26 -5.14
C GLU A 396 -35.20 39.53 -5.38
N GLN A 397 -35.34 38.83 -6.51
CA GLN A 397 -36.50 37.98 -6.75
C GLN A 397 -36.59 36.84 -5.72
N ALA A 398 -35.48 36.21 -5.37
CA ALA A 398 -35.44 35.19 -4.32
C ALA A 398 -35.72 35.79 -2.94
N ARG A 399 -35.22 36.99 -2.64
CA ARG A 399 -35.48 37.71 -1.37
C ARG A 399 -36.97 37.99 -1.15
N ALA A 400 -37.76 38.13 -2.21
CA ALA A 400 -39.20 38.36 -2.11
C ALA A 400 -40.01 37.14 -1.60
N TRP A 401 -39.38 35.98 -1.36
CA TRP A 401 -40.07 34.81 -0.83
C TRP A 401 -40.56 35.02 0.61
N PRO A 402 -41.87 34.89 0.88
CA PRO A 402 -42.50 35.31 2.14
C PRO A 402 -42.26 34.34 3.31
N ASP A 403 -41.87 33.10 3.03
CA ASP A 403 -41.70 32.01 3.98
C ASP A 403 -40.23 31.71 4.35
N VAL A 404 -39.29 32.44 3.74
CA VAL A 404 -37.87 32.41 4.11
C VAL A 404 -37.58 33.45 5.20
N ARG A 405 -36.92 33.03 6.27
CA ARG A 405 -36.46 33.96 7.32
C ARG A 405 -35.13 34.58 6.93
N TRP A 406 -35.17 35.82 6.43
CA TRP A 406 -33.97 36.54 6.00
C TRP A 406 -33.16 37.10 7.19
N PRO A 407 -31.81 37.03 7.16
CA PRO A 407 -30.95 37.55 8.22
C PRO A 407 -31.15 39.06 8.45
N PRO A 408 -31.53 39.51 9.66
CA PRO A 408 -31.86 40.91 9.93
C PRO A 408 -30.65 41.85 9.92
N ASP A 409 -29.46 41.32 10.19
CA ASP A 409 -28.17 42.03 10.17
C ASP A 409 -27.78 42.52 8.77
N LEU A 410 -28.26 41.85 7.71
CA LEU A 410 -28.02 42.22 6.31
C LEU A 410 -29.17 43.02 5.68
N LEU A 411 -30.36 43.02 6.28
CA LEU A 411 -31.47 43.86 5.84
C LEU A 411 -31.20 45.35 6.14
N ALA A 412 -30.58 45.65 7.29
CA ALA A 412 -30.28 47.01 7.72
C ALA A 412 -29.20 47.72 6.87
N THR A 413 -28.26 46.98 6.27
CA THR A 413 -27.20 47.52 5.41
C THR A 413 -27.68 47.86 4.00
N MET A 414 -28.85 47.37 3.58
CA MET A 414 -29.39 47.57 2.24
C MET A 414 -30.45 48.69 2.16
N GLU A 415 -30.90 49.23 3.29
CA GLU A 415 -31.90 50.31 3.36
C GLU A 415 -31.31 51.73 3.28
N VAL A 416 -30.02 51.90 2.96
CA VAL A 416 -29.47 53.25 2.71
C VAL A 416 -29.83 53.67 1.28
N PRO A 417 -30.74 54.66 1.08
CA PRO A 417 -30.97 55.21 -0.24
C PRO A 417 -29.78 56.10 -0.58
N VAL A 418 -29.17 55.87 -1.74
CA VAL A 418 -28.34 56.88 -2.39
C VAL A 418 -29.26 58.06 -2.72
N ALA A 419 -29.02 59.20 -2.06
CA ALA A 419 -29.56 60.50 -2.45
C ALA A 419 -28.80 61.06 -3.66
#